data_AF-A9KHP7-F1
#
_entry.id   AF-A9KHP7-F1
#
_cell.length_a   1.000
_cell.length_b   1.000
_cell.length_c   1.000
_cell.angle_alpha   90.00
_cell.angle_beta   90.00
_cell.angle_gamma   90.00
#
_symmetry.space_group_name_H-M   'P 1'
#
loop_
_entity.id
_entity.type
_entity.pdbx_description
1 polymer ?
#
loop_
_entity_poly.entity_id
_entity_poly.type
_entity_poly.pdbx_seq_one_letter_code
_entity_poly.pdbx_strand_id
1 'polypeptide(L)'
;MEYKKQYFKSLLIQGKLREAVKYLLSFEENKALVERYYETFDQKKDLTRSDNQVIQKIDAIYQEYYRIVFWEEKSEELALRYLCENFSVLLGESVPSFKTRDDMIQTLDQIECKLKKLVEREGFQYLGDTTAAWYGPYIWKETVPTKYSIELPDQTYDLVVNMMEGFISRSWLDYLSFGDVGTGGWAKEEGQLFCVKQCYMNKIDTPSFQISYLKHEAQHAVDKMNYDSLDSVVLEYRAKLVELIYYPNISKFHEFLLEADKSNTKNSHSYASFLIISKLSKRILHKEFVESEAAWLPYENEIRKVARDLYKEHPDKAYELE
;
A
#
# COMPACT_ATOMS: atom_id res chain seq x y z
N MET A 1 5.03 28.11 -10.32
CA MET A 1 4.90 26.65 -10.47
C MET A 1 3.51 26.29 -9.96
N GLU A 2 2.79 25.40 -10.62
CA GLU A 2 1.48 24.93 -10.14
C GLU A 2 1.66 23.77 -9.16
N TYR A 3 0.84 23.74 -8.10
CA TYR A 3 0.87 22.64 -7.14
C TYR A 3 0.32 21.37 -7.79
N LYS A 4 1.13 20.31 -7.78
CA LYS A 4 0.75 19.00 -8.29
C LYS A 4 0.52 18.06 -7.12
N LYS A 5 -0.74 17.91 -6.71
CA LYS A 5 -1.14 17.01 -5.60
C LYS A 5 -0.58 15.60 -5.76
N GLN A 6 -0.57 15.06 -6.99
CA GLN A 6 -0.09 13.71 -7.22
C GLN A 6 1.42 13.54 -7.03
N TYR A 7 2.21 14.57 -7.34
CA TYR A 7 3.64 14.58 -7.08
C TYR A 7 3.95 14.61 -5.58
N PHE A 8 3.18 15.40 -4.81
CA PHE A 8 3.27 15.39 -3.36
C PHE A 8 2.96 13.99 -2.78
N LYS A 9 1.88 13.35 -3.25
CA LYS A 9 1.52 11.98 -2.85
C LYS A 9 2.61 10.96 -3.18
N SER A 10 3.24 11.05 -4.35
CA SER A 10 4.31 10.14 -4.73
C SER A 10 5.53 10.25 -3.81
N LEU A 11 5.86 11.45 -3.33
CA LEU A 11 6.95 11.63 -2.36
C LEU A 11 6.63 10.93 -1.02
N LEU A 12 5.38 11.04 -0.54
CA LEU A 12 4.96 10.33 0.68
C LEU A 12 5.00 8.81 0.52
N ILE A 13 4.51 8.28 -0.61
CA ILE A 13 4.55 6.84 -0.92
C ILE A 13 5.99 6.32 -0.94
N GLN A 14 6.94 7.13 -1.39
CA GLN A 14 8.37 6.81 -1.38
C GLN A 14 9.04 6.94 0.01
N GLY A 15 8.29 7.33 1.05
CA GLY A 15 8.84 7.58 2.39
C GLY A 15 9.66 8.88 2.51
N LYS A 16 9.62 9.77 1.49
CA LYS A 16 10.41 11.01 1.44
C LYS A 16 9.68 12.17 2.10
N LEU A 17 9.35 12.03 3.39
CA LEU A 17 8.52 12.98 4.12
C LEU A 17 9.10 14.41 4.11
N ARG A 18 10.39 14.58 4.37
CA ARG A 18 11.03 15.91 4.36
C ARG A 18 11.01 16.57 2.99
N GLU A 19 11.24 15.80 1.93
CA GLU A 19 11.13 16.32 0.56
C GLU A 19 9.68 16.70 0.23
N ALA A 20 8.71 15.93 0.69
CA ALA A 20 7.28 16.23 0.54
C ALA A 20 6.91 17.55 1.23
N VAL A 21 7.34 17.75 2.48
CA VAL A 21 7.11 19.00 3.22
C VAL A 21 7.85 20.18 2.58
N LYS A 22 9.08 19.98 2.11
CA LYS A 22 9.84 21.00 1.37
C LYS A 22 9.17 21.39 0.06
N TYR A 23 8.57 20.43 -0.64
CA TYR A 23 7.78 20.72 -1.84
C TYR A 23 6.57 21.60 -1.51
N LEU A 24 5.84 21.31 -0.42
CA LEU A 24 4.69 22.11 0.01
C LEU A 24 5.07 23.56 0.35
N LEU A 25 6.26 23.82 0.91
CA LEU A 25 6.75 25.17 1.21
C LEU A 25 6.80 26.10 0.00
N SER A 26 6.82 25.56 -1.22
CA SER A 26 6.83 26.36 -2.45
C SER A 26 5.45 26.93 -2.83
N PHE A 27 4.40 26.64 -2.05
CA PHE A 27 3.02 26.98 -2.37
C PHE A 27 2.28 27.55 -1.15
N GLU A 28 1.92 28.83 -1.19
CA GLU A 28 1.25 29.53 -0.08
C GLU A 28 -0.07 28.86 0.33
N GLU A 29 -0.80 28.29 -0.64
CA GLU A 29 -2.06 27.56 -0.38
C GLU A 29 -1.90 26.35 0.54
N ASN A 30 -0.68 25.82 0.71
CA ASN A 30 -0.40 24.66 1.55
C ASN A 30 0.16 25.02 2.93
N LYS A 31 0.22 26.31 3.31
CA LYS A 31 0.83 26.77 4.56
C LYS A 31 0.28 26.09 5.82
N ALA A 32 -1.04 25.94 5.93
CA ALA A 32 -1.66 25.28 7.07
C ALA A 32 -1.29 23.79 7.18
N LEU A 33 -1.12 23.11 6.03
CA LEU A 33 -0.67 21.71 6.01
C LEU A 33 0.80 21.61 6.44
N VAL A 34 1.65 22.53 6.00
CA VAL A 34 3.05 22.62 6.43
C VAL A 34 3.15 22.84 7.94
N GLU A 35 2.38 23.78 8.50
CA GLU A 35 2.34 24.04 9.95
C GLU A 35 1.96 22.76 10.71
N ARG A 36 0.94 22.03 10.25
CA ARG A 36 0.54 20.74 10.83
C ARG A 36 1.66 19.70 10.82
N TYR A 37 2.46 19.64 9.75
CA TYR A 37 3.63 18.75 9.69
C TYR A 37 4.67 19.13 10.76
N TYR A 38 5.00 20.41 10.91
CA TYR A 38 5.94 20.84 11.96
C TYR A 38 5.41 20.56 13.37
N GLU A 39 4.12 20.82 13.65
CA GLU A 39 3.53 20.48 14.95
C GLU A 39 3.65 18.97 15.24
N THR A 40 3.27 18.13 14.28
CA THR A 40 3.19 16.69 14.47
C THR A 40 4.58 16.04 14.60
N PHE A 41 5.51 16.43 13.72
CA PHE A 41 6.79 15.74 13.58
C PHE A 41 7.94 16.45 14.28
N ASP A 42 8.02 17.78 14.21
CA ASP A 42 9.10 18.55 14.81
C ASP A 42 8.83 18.85 16.29
N GLN A 43 7.61 19.31 16.61
CA GLN A 43 7.19 19.59 17.99
C GLN A 43 6.66 18.35 18.73
N LYS A 44 6.68 17.18 18.08
CA LYS A 44 6.27 15.88 18.63
C LYS A 44 4.86 15.89 19.24
N LYS A 45 3.92 16.58 18.61
CA LYS A 45 2.52 16.60 19.03
C LYS A 45 1.82 15.34 18.51
N ASP A 46 1.62 14.37 19.41
CA ASP A 46 0.92 13.13 19.09
C ASP A 46 -0.51 13.36 18.62
N LEU A 47 -0.93 12.57 17.64
CA LEU A 47 -2.33 12.50 17.22
C LEU A 47 -3.11 11.63 18.21
N THR A 48 -4.23 12.13 18.71
CA THR A 48 -5.20 11.31 19.45
C THR A 48 -6.12 10.61 18.45
N ARG A 49 -5.95 9.30 18.29
CA ARG A 49 -6.71 8.48 17.33
C ARG A 49 -7.73 7.56 18.01
N SER A 50 -7.63 7.36 19.32
CA SER A 50 -8.56 6.53 20.09
C SER A 50 -8.80 7.07 21.50
N ASP A 51 -10.04 6.97 21.98
CA ASP A 51 -10.38 7.23 23.38
C ASP A 51 -9.99 6.04 24.30
N ASN A 52 -9.69 4.87 23.72
CA ASN A 52 -9.19 3.73 24.47
C ASN A 52 -7.70 3.96 24.81
N GLN A 53 -7.39 4.07 26.11
CA GLN A 53 -6.06 4.40 26.61
C GLN A 53 -4.99 3.36 26.23
N VAL A 54 -5.34 2.07 26.18
CA VAL A 54 -4.40 1.02 25.80
C VAL A 54 -4.05 1.14 24.32
N ILE A 55 -5.07 1.28 23.47
CA ILE A 55 -4.88 1.48 22.04
C ILE A 55 -4.09 2.76 21.76
N GLN A 56 -4.42 3.87 22.42
CA GLN A 56 -3.70 5.14 22.24
C GLN A 56 -2.23 5.06 22.65
N LYS A 57 -1.89 4.27 23.68
CA LYS A 57 -0.48 4.04 24.07
C LYS A 57 0.29 3.23 23.03
N ILE A 58 -0.31 2.16 22.50
CA ILE A 58 0.27 1.37 21.41
C ILE A 58 0.48 2.29 20.19
N ASP A 59 -0.54 3.07 19.86
CA ASP A 59 -0.54 4.00 18.74
C ASP A 59 0.59 5.04 18.87
N ALA A 60 0.76 5.64 20.05
CA ALA A 60 1.79 6.65 20.30
C ALA A 60 3.23 6.11 20.13
N ILE A 61 3.47 4.83 20.43
CA ILE A 61 4.78 4.20 20.18
C ILE A 61 5.05 4.12 18.67
N TYR A 62 4.07 3.72 17.87
CA TYR A 62 4.20 3.78 16.41
C TYR A 62 4.32 5.23 15.89
N GLN A 63 3.57 6.15 16.50
CA GLN A 63 3.75 7.61 16.57
C GLN A 63 5.21 8.05 16.40
N GLU A 64 5.97 7.74 17.44
CA GLU A 64 7.37 8.12 17.58
C GLU A 64 8.28 7.32 16.64
N TYR A 65 8.00 6.03 16.42
CA TYR A 65 8.73 5.24 15.41
C TYR A 65 8.67 5.90 14.03
N TYR A 66 7.50 6.38 13.60
CA TYR A 66 7.37 7.10 12.33
C TYR A 66 8.16 8.41 12.31
N ARG A 67 8.22 9.15 13.43
CA ARG A 67 9.05 10.34 13.53
C ARG A 67 10.54 9.99 13.41
N ILE A 68 11.01 8.98 14.12
CA ILE A 68 12.39 8.48 14.07
C ILE A 68 12.79 8.11 12.63
N VAL A 69 11.94 7.37 11.94
CA VAL A 69 12.21 6.87 10.58
C VAL A 69 12.10 7.99 9.53
N PHE A 70 10.98 8.69 9.47
CA PHE A 70 10.65 9.54 8.32
C PHE A 70 10.99 11.01 8.52
N TRP A 71 11.02 11.49 9.77
CA TRP A 71 11.33 12.89 10.07
C TRP A 71 12.75 13.08 10.57
N GLU A 72 13.23 12.21 11.45
CA GLU A 72 14.60 12.30 11.97
C GLU A 72 15.61 11.55 11.09
N GLU A 73 15.13 10.72 10.17
CA GLU A 73 15.93 9.93 9.21
C GLU A 73 17.01 9.10 9.91
N LYS A 74 16.66 8.52 11.07
CA LYS A 74 17.56 7.64 11.82
C LYS A 74 17.67 6.27 11.15
N SER A 75 18.71 5.53 11.54
CA SER A 75 18.94 4.18 11.01
C SER A 75 17.81 3.23 11.39
N GLU A 76 17.57 2.25 10.51
CA GLU A 76 16.62 1.16 10.75
C GLU A 76 16.90 0.43 12.07
N GLU A 77 18.18 0.20 12.39
CA GLU A 77 18.59 -0.43 13.64
C GLU A 77 18.12 0.33 14.88
N LEU A 78 18.23 1.66 14.87
CA LEU A 78 17.79 2.51 15.97
C LEU A 78 16.26 2.49 16.09
N ALA A 79 15.56 2.60 14.96
CA ALA A 79 14.10 2.59 14.92
C ALA A 79 13.53 1.24 15.38
N LEU A 80 14.14 0.13 14.98
CA LEU A 80 13.75 -1.22 15.39
C LEU A 80 14.00 -1.42 16.89
N ARG A 81 15.17 -0.99 17.40
CA ARG A 81 15.46 -1.04 18.84
C ARG A 81 14.44 -0.25 19.64
N TYR A 82 14.08 0.95 19.19
CA TYR A 82 13.05 1.77 19.82
C TYR A 82 11.73 1.01 19.99
N LEU A 83 11.24 0.32 18.93
CA LEU A 83 10.02 -0.47 19.01
C LEU A 83 10.13 -1.60 20.05
N CYS A 84 11.22 -2.38 19.99
CA CYS A 84 11.41 -3.50 20.91
C CYS A 84 11.47 -3.04 22.38
N GLU A 85 12.23 -1.98 22.68
CA GLU A 85 12.36 -1.45 24.04
C GLU A 85 11.04 -0.91 24.57
N ASN A 86 10.35 -0.05 23.80
CA ASN A 86 9.15 0.62 24.27
C ASN A 86 7.95 -0.32 24.38
N PHE A 87 7.81 -1.30 23.48
CA PHE A 87 6.78 -2.31 23.63
C PHE A 87 7.09 -3.31 24.74
N SER A 88 8.35 -3.66 24.99
CA SER A 88 8.70 -4.48 26.16
C SER A 88 8.28 -3.78 27.44
N VAL A 89 8.58 -2.48 27.57
CA VAL A 89 8.16 -1.67 28.72
C VAL A 89 6.64 -1.59 28.83
N LEU A 90 5.93 -1.34 27.72
CA LEU A 90 4.46 -1.29 27.71
C LEU A 90 3.83 -2.60 28.18
N LEU A 91 4.41 -3.74 27.80
CA LEU A 91 3.97 -5.09 28.18
C LEU A 91 4.43 -5.49 29.60
N GLY A 92 5.24 -4.67 30.28
CA GLY A 92 5.77 -4.96 31.61
C GLY A 92 6.89 -6.01 31.60
N GLU A 93 7.59 -6.16 30.48
CA GLU A 93 8.65 -7.14 30.27
C GLU A 93 10.04 -6.52 30.43
N SER A 94 11.04 -7.33 30.76
CA SER A 94 12.43 -6.89 30.78
C SER A 94 12.90 -6.56 29.37
N VAL A 95 13.47 -5.38 29.18
CA VAL A 95 14.08 -4.97 27.90
C VAL A 95 15.23 -5.92 27.55
N PRO A 96 15.15 -6.67 26.45
CA PRO A 96 16.22 -7.59 26.05
C PRO A 96 17.49 -6.83 25.63
N SER A 97 18.65 -7.43 25.88
CA SER A 97 19.90 -6.98 25.27
C SER A 97 19.99 -7.56 23.86
N PHE A 98 19.96 -6.70 22.85
CA PHE A 98 20.07 -7.12 21.45
C PHE A 98 21.54 -7.22 21.01
N LYS A 99 21.95 -8.34 20.41
CA LYS A 99 23.32 -8.49 19.85
C LYS A 99 23.32 -8.32 18.34
N THR A 100 22.22 -8.68 17.68
CA THR A 100 22.08 -8.62 16.22
C THR A 100 20.75 -7.98 15.81
N ARG A 101 20.64 -7.63 14.53
CA ARG A 101 19.38 -7.18 13.93
C ARG A 101 18.32 -8.29 13.94
N ASP A 102 18.72 -9.52 13.68
CA ASP A 102 17.80 -10.66 13.64
C ASP A 102 17.21 -10.96 15.03
N ASP A 103 17.99 -10.75 16.10
CA ASP A 103 17.49 -10.84 17.48
C ASP A 103 16.34 -9.85 17.72
N MET A 104 16.45 -8.63 17.18
CA MET A 104 15.41 -7.61 17.32
C MET A 104 14.16 -7.95 16.52
N ILE A 105 14.31 -8.44 15.29
CA ILE A 105 13.17 -8.87 14.46
C ILE A 105 12.41 -10.00 15.17
N GLN A 106 13.13 -11.04 15.60
CA GLN A 106 12.51 -12.17 16.31
C GLN A 106 11.83 -11.72 17.61
N THR A 107 12.42 -10.76 18.33
CA THR A 107 11.81 -10.19 19.53
C THR A 107 10.52 -9.45 19.16
N LEU A 108 10.54 -8.64 18.10
CA LEU A 108 9.38 -7.86 17.68
C LEU A 108 8.23 -8.77 17.23
N ASP A 109 8.50 -9.86 16.50
CA ASP A 109 7.50 -10.86 16.11
C ASP A 109 6.75 -11.44 17.33
N GLN A 110 7.51 -11.72 18.41
CA GLN A 110 6.93 -12.21 19.67
C GLN A 110 6.12 -11.14 20.40
N ILE A 111 6.60 -9.89 20.38
CA ILE A 111 5.89 -8.73 20.92
C ILE A 111 4.57 -8.52 20.17
N GLU A 112 4.57 -8.57 18.84
CA GLU A 112 3.37 -8.37 18.03
C GLU A 112 2.30 -9.42 18.30
N CYS A 113 2.69 -10.67 18.56
CA CYS A 113 1.78 -11.71 19.02
C CYS A 113 1.09 -11.36 20.35
N LYS A 114 1.78 -10.65 21.25
CA LYS A 114 1.23 -10.19 22.54
C LYS A 114 0.40 -8.93 22.37
N LEU A 115 0.85 -7.98 21.54
CA LEU A 115 0.10 -6.78 21.18
C LEU A 115 -1.25 -7.15 20.55
N LYS A 116 -1.28 -8.13 19.64
CA LYS A 116 -2.51 -8.65 19.06
C LYS A 116 -3.51 -9.06 20.14
N LYS A 117 -3.09 -9.89 21.09
CA LYS A 117 -3.95 -10.34 22.21
C LYS A 117 -4.41 -9.19 23.10
N LEU A 118 -3.55 -8.20 23.31
CA LEU A 118 -3.89 -7.01 24.10
C LEU A 118 -4.95 -6.16 23.40
N VAL A 119 -4.77 -5.88 22.11
CA VAL A 119 -5.72 -5.11 21.28
C VAL A 119 -7.05 -5.82 21.14
N GLU A 120 -7.05 -7.15 20.97
CA GLU A 120 -8.27 -7.98 20.90
C GLU A 120 -9.06 -7.97 22.22
N ARG A 121 -8.39 -7.93 23.38
CA ARG A 121 -9.06 -7.79 24.69
C ARG A 121 -9.75 -6.44 24.85
N GLU A 122 -9.25 -5.41 24.20
CA GLU A 122 -9.85 -4.07 24.19
C GLU A 122 -11.01 -3.94 23.18
N GLY A 123 -11.34 -5.03 22.47
CA GLY A 123 -12.46 -5.08 21.52
C GLY A 123 -12.11 -4.59 20.11
N PHE A 124 -10.82 -4.61 19.74
CA PHE A 124 -10.34 -4.22 18.42
C PHE A 124 -9.64 -5.37 17.70
N GLN A 125 -9.54 -5.29 16.38
CA GLN A 125 -8.76 -6.19 15.55
C GLN A 125 -7.35 -5.62 15.34
N TYR A 126 -6.38 -6.50 15.11
CA TYR A 126 -4.97 -6.13 14.97
C TYR A 126 -4.28 -6.91 13.85
N LEU A 127 -3.54 -6.19 13.02
CA LEU A 127 -2.55 -6.73 12.08
C LEU A 127 -1.27 -5.88 12.19
N GLY A 128 -0.19 -6.49 12.68
CA GLY A 128 1.14 -5.89 12.75
C GLY A 128 1.95 -6.14 11.49
N ASP A 129 3.27 -6.25 11.65
CA ASP A 129 4.27 -6.44 10.62
C ASP A 129 4.53 -5.17 9.79
N THR A 130 5.32 -5.34 8.74
CA THR A 130 5.75 -4.28 7.84
C THR A 130 4.79 -4.10 6.68
N THR A 131 4.58 -2.85 6.28
CA THR A 131 4.01 -2.50 4.98
C THR A 131 5.07 -1.71 4.22
N ALA A 132 5.47 -2.20 3.04
CA ALA A 132 6.57 -1.61 2.28
C ALA A 132 7.88 -1.42 3.10
N ALA A 133 8.24 -2.44 3.89
CA ALA A 133 9.42 -2.49 4.77
C ALA A 133 9.40 -1.65 6.06
N TRP A 134 8.33 -0.90 6.34
CA TRP A 134 8.19 -0.17 7.60
C TRP A 134 7.10 -0.77 8.48
N TYR A 135 7.39 -0.93 9.78
CA TYR A 135 6.45 -1.49 10.74
C TYR A 135 5.28 -0.56 10.97
N GLY A 136 4.08 -1.11 11.11
CA GLY A 136 2.95 -0.28 11.50
C GLY A 136 1.65 -1.04 11.56
N PRO A 137 0.82 -0.80 12.58
CA PRO A 137 -0.32 -1.64 12.81
C PRO A 137 -1.50 -1.14 11.99
N TYR A 138 -2.28 -2.09 11.50
CA TYR A 138 -3.68 -1.89 11.19
C TYR A 138 -4.48 -2.25 12.44
N ILE A 139 -5.22 -1.27 12.97
CA ILE A 139 -6.11 -1.44 14.14
C ILE A 139 -7.48 -0.93 13.75
N TRP A 140 -8.50 -1.78 13.88
CA TRP A 140 -9.87 -1.44 13.50
C TRP A 140 -10.88 -2.13 14.41
N LYS A 141 -12.16 -1.72 14.35
CA LYS A 141 -13.19 -2.23 15.28
C LYS A 141 -13.87 -3.48 14.76
N GLU A 142 -14.32 -3.46 13.51
CA GLU A 142 -15.24 -4.46 13.00
C GLU A 142 -14.83 -4.97 11.62
N THR A 143 -15.05 -6.25 11.39
CA THR A 143 -14.89 -6.89 10.07
C THR A 143 -16.22 -7.52 9.69
N VAL A 144 -16.79 -7.09 8.57
CA VAL A 144 -18.05 -7.61 8.03
C VAL A 144 -17.76 -8.42 6.75
N PRO A 145 -17.86 -9.76 6.79
CA PRO A 145 -17.69 -10.59 5.59
C PRO A 145 -18.85 -10.35 4.61
N THR A 146 -18.53 -9.97 3.38
CA THR A 146 -19.49 -9.70 2.31
C THR A 146 -19.12 -10.52 1.09
N LYS A 147 -20.08 -11.25 0.51
CA LYS A 147 -19.85 -12.04 -0.70
C LYS A 147 -19.93 -11.15 -1.93
N TYR A 148 -18.98 -11.29 -2.84
CA TYR A 148 -18.97 -10.66 -4.15
C TYR A 148 -18.80 -11.71 -5.24
N SER A 149 -19.55 -11.57 -6.33
CA SER A 149 -19.33 -12.31 -7.56
C SER A 149 -18.48 -11.46 -8.49
N ILE A 150 -17.26 -11.90 -8.78
CA ILE A 150 -16.20 -11.09 -9.38
C ILE A 150 -15.79 -11.75 -10.70
N GLU A 151 -16.08 -11.07 -11.80
CA GLU A 151 -15.64 -11.49 -13.13
C GLU A 151 -14.14 -11.16 -13.30
N LEU A 152 -13.32 -12.18 -13.55
CA LEU A 152 -11.94 -12.04 -14.02
C LEU A 152 -11.86 -12.50 -15.49
N PRO A 153 -10.76 -12.23 -16.23
CA PRO A 153 -10.71 -12.54 -17.66
C PRO A 153 -10.97 -14.02 -18.01
N ASP A 154 -10.66 -14.95 -17.11
CA ASP A 154 -10.85 -16.39 -17.36
C ASP A 154 -12.25 -16.89 -16.96
N GLN A 155 -12.74 -16.49 -15.79
CA GLN A 155 -14.04 -16.89 -15.26
C GLN A 155 -14.51 -15.95 -14.14
N THR A 156 -15.73 -16.21 -13.63
CA THR A 156 -16.28 -15.52 -12.46
C THR A 156 -15.99 -16.31 -11.19
N TYR A 157 -15.62 -15.61 -10.12
CA TYR A 157 -15.33 -16.18 -8.81
C TYR A 157 -16.25 -15.57 -7.76
N ASP A 158 -16.80 -16.41 -6.88
CA ASP A 158 -17.51 -15.96 -5.69
C ASP A 158 -16.54 -15.89 -4.50
N LEU A 159 -16.08 -14.69 -4.17
CA LEU A 159 -15.10 -14.45 -3.11
C LEU A 159 -15.72 -13.69 -1.93
N VAL A 160 -15.14 -13.89 -0.75
CA VAL A 160 -15.52 -13.15 0.46
C VAL A 160 -14.59 -11.96 0.62
N VAL A 161 -15.19 -10.77 0.66
CA VAL A 161 -14.54 -9.51 1.02
C VAL A 161 -14.85 -9.18 2.47
N ASN A 162 -13.82 -9.20 3.31
CA ASN A 162 -13.84 -8.79 4.70
C ASN A 162 -13.79 -7.25 4.76
N MET A 163 -14.96 -6.62 4.87
CA MET A 163 -15.09 -5.16 4.96
C MET A 163 -14.70 -4.70 6.36
N MET A 164 -13.53 -4.07 6.49
CA MET A 164 -12.98 -3.58 7.76
C MET A 164 -13.42 -2.13 8.03
N GLU A 165 -13.87 -1.88 9.25
CA GLU A 165 -14.51 -0.62 9.66
C GLU A 165 -14.02 -0.12 11.02
N GLY A 166 -14.15 1.19 11.25
CA GLY A 166 -13.76 1.83 12.52
C GLY A 166 -12.25 1.81 12.75
N PHE A 167 -11.46 2.12 11.72
CA PHE A 167 -10.01 2.18 11.83
C PHE A 167 -9.53 3.24 12.82
N ILE A 168 -8.58 2.83 13.65
CA ILE A 168 -7.79 3.70 14.54
C ILE A 168 -6.43 3.99 13.90
N SER A 169 -5.80 2.99 13.30
CA SER A 169 -4.52 3.12 12.60
C SER A 169 -4.55 2.31 11.30
N ARG A 170 -4.08 2.90 10.20
CA ARG A 170 -3.86 2.23 8.90
C ARG A 170 -2.36 2.24 8.52
N SER A 171 -1.51 1.95 9.48
CA SER A 171 -0.05 1.95 9.36
C SER A 171 0.56 3.33 9.00
N TRP A 172 1.83 3.33 8.59
CA TRP A 172 2.68 4.52 8.49
C TRP A 172 2.21 5.54 7.44
N LEU A 173 1.78 5.10 6.26
CA LEU A 173 1.45 6.00 5.15
C LEU A 173 0.18 6.83 5.45
N ASP A 174 -0.78 6.22 6.14
CA ASP A 174 -1.96 6.92 6.68
C ASP A 174 -1.56 8.00 7.67
N TYR A 175 -0.62 7.70 8.57
CA TYR A 175 -0.10 8.68 9.52
C TYR A 175 0.63 9.83 8.83
N LEU A 176 1.55 9.52 7.89
CA LEU A 176 2.31 10.54 7.15
C LEU A 176 1.43 11.44 6.28
N SER A 177 0.35 10.91 5.74
CA SER A 177 -0.57 11.65 4.87
C SER A 177 -1.76 12.27 5.61
N PHE A 178 -1.83 12.11 6.93
CA PHE A 178 -3.00 12.48 7.74
C PHE A 178 -4.32 11.89 7.18
N GLY A 179 -4.26 10.66 6.66
CA GLY A 179 -5.38 9.89 6.14
C GLY A 179 -5.71 10.08 4.66
N ASP A 180 -5.02 10.96 3.93
CA ASP A 180 -5.26 11.21 2.48
C ASP A 180 -4.73 10.09 1.57
N VAL A 181 -3.75 9.29 2.04
CA VAL A 181 -3.16 8.17 1.31
C VAL A 181 -2.95 6.99 2.26
N GLY A 182 -3.20 5.78 1.78
CA GLY A 182 -2.96 4.55 2.53
C GLY A 182 -3.43 3.33 1.74
N THR A 183 -3.17 2.16 2.30
CA THR A 183 -3.62 0.88 1.72
C THR A 183 -5.15 0.84 1.66
N GLY A 184 -5.69 0.55 0.47
CA GLY A 184 -7.14 0.39 0.26
C GLY A 184 -7.66 -0.97 0.73
N GLY A 185 -6.81 -1.98 0.67
CA GLY A 185 -7.09 -3.33 1.10
C GLY A 185 -6.00 -4.27 0.61
N TRP A 186 -6.18 -5.57 0.79
CA TRP A 186 -5.20 -6.58 0.39
C TRP A 186 -5.85 -7.96 0.26
N ALA A 187 -5.24 -8.83 -0.54
CA ALA A 187 -5.56 -10.26 -0.60
C ALA A 187 -4.64 -11.10 0.29
N LYS A 188 -5.25 -12.00 1.07
CA LYS A 188 -4.55 -13.07 1.80
C LYS A 188 -4.66 -14.41 1.06
N GLU A 189 -3.98 -15.41 1.60
CA GLU A 189 -4.13 -16.81 1.19
C GLU A 189 -5.59 -17.27 1.29
N GLU A 190 -5.91 -18.39 0.63
CA GLU A 190 -7.25 -19.01 0.63
C GLU A 190 -8.38 -18.12 0.08
N GLY A 191 -8.04 -17.07 -0.68
CA GLY A 191 -9.03 -16.24 -1.37
C GLY A 191 -9.72 -15.19 -0.53
N GLN A 192 -9.19 -14.90 0.65
CA GLN A 192 -9.75 -13.88 1.50
C GLN A 192 -9.30 -12.49 1.06
N LEU A 193 -10.26 -11.63 0.74
CA LEU A 193 -10.01 -10.23 0.43
C LEU A 193 -10.31 -9.39 1.67
N PHE A 194 -9.48 -8.38 1.95
CA PHE A 194 -9.68 -7.42 3.04
C PHE A 194 -9.83 -6.03 2.44
N CYS A 195 -10.90 -5.33 2.80
CA CYS A 195 -11.22 -4.00 2.28
C CYS A 195 -11.26 -2.99 3.41
N VAL A 196 -10.51 -1.90 3.33
CA VAL A 196 -10.68 -0.76 4.22
C VAL A 196 -11.92 0.00 3.77
N LYS A 197 -13.11 -0.30 4.35
CA LYS A 197 -14.40 0.18 3.84
C LYS A 197 -14.48 1.69 3.69
N GLN A 198 -13.90 2.45 4.63
CA GLN A 198 -13.92 3.92 4.56
C GLN A 198 -13.23 4.47 3.31
N CYS A 199 -12.28 3.71 2.74
CA CYS A 199 -11.65 4.07 1.47
C CYS A 199 -12.62 4.00 0.29
N TYR A 200 -13.78 3.32 0.40
CA TYR A 200 -14.66 3.02 -0.73
C TYR A 200 -16.16 3.19 -0.49
N MET A 201 -16.61 3.46 0.74
CA MET A 201 -18.05 3.43 1.11
C MET A 201 -18.97 4.26 0.19
N ASN A 202 -18.49 5.38 -0.34
CA ASN A 202 -19.28 6.26 -1.23
C ASN A 202 -18.96 6.06 -2.72
N LYS A 203 -18.23 4.99 -3.07
CA LYS A 203 -17.75 4.74 -4.43
C LYS A 203 -17.67 3.24 -4.76
N ILE A 204 -18.50 2.43 -4.09
CA ILE A 204 -18.60 0.98 -4.33
C ILE A 204 -18.94 0.70 -5.79
N ASP A 205 -19.82 1.47 -6.42
CA ASP A 205 -20.22 1.22 -7.82
C ASP A 205 -19.26 1.84 -8.86
N THR A 206 -18.10 2.35 -8.42
CA THR A 206 -17.14 3.02 -9.31
C THR A 206 -16.01 2.09 -9.73
N PRO A 207 -15.31 2.38 -10.85
CA PRO A 207 -14.08 1.69 -11.25
C PRO A 207 -13.03 1.61 -10.13
N SER A 208 -12.95 2.63 -9.27
CA SER A 208 -11.97 2.65 -8.19
C SER A 208 -12.17 1.53 -7.16
N PHE A 209 -13.41 1.11 -6.92
CA PHE A 209 -13.70 -0.05 -6.08
C PHE A 209 -13.83 -1.33 -6.92
N GLN A 210 -14.69 -1.32 -7.94
CA GLN A 210 -15.01 -2.54 -8.71
C GLN A 210 -13.82 -3.11 -9.48
N ILE A 211 -12.87 -2.27 -9.86
CA ILE A 211 -11.75 -2.67 -10.73
C ILE A 211 -10.43 -2.54 -9.96
N SER A 212 -10.07 -1.33 -9.53
CA SER A 212 -8.77 -1.08 -8.89
C SER A 212 -8.61 -1.68 -7.50
N TYR A 213 -9.71 -2.04 -6.84
CA TYR A 213 -9.66 -2.82 -5.61
C TYR A 213 -10.14 -4.25 -5.86
N LEU A 214 -11.41 -4.42 -6.20
CA LEU A 214 -12.07 -5.72 -6.15
C LEU A 214 -11.50 -6.72 -7.16
N LYS A 215 -11.41 -6.35 -8.44
CA LYS A 215 -10.81 -7.22 -9.47
C LYS A 215 -9.29 -7.37 -9.29
N HIS A 216 -8.59 -6.30 -8.89
CA HIS A 216 -7.15 -6.33 -8.63
C HIS A 216 -6.81 -7.33 -7.51
N GLU A 217 -7.41 -7.16 -6.34
CA GLU A 217 -7.17 -8.05 -5.19
C GLU A 217 -7.72 -9.47 -5.42
N ALA A 218 -8.85 -9.61 -6.13
CA ALA A 218 -9.33 -10.91 -6.55
C ALA A 218 -8.31 -11.63 -7.44
N GLN A 219 -7.65 -10.91 -8.36
CA GLN A 219 -6.61 -11.49 -9.20
C GLN A 219 -5.43 -11.99 -8.35
N HIS A 220 -4.97 -11.22 -7.36
CA HIS A 220 -3.95 -11.69 -6.42
C HIS A 220 -4.38 -12.96 -5.66
N ALA A 221 -5.61 -12.98 -5.15
CA ALA A 221 -6.16 -14.13 -4.45
C ALA A 221 -6.19 -15.38 -5.35
N VAL A 222 -6.71 -15.26 -6.57
CA VAL A 222 -6.81 -16.37 -7.53
C VAL A 222 -5.43 -16.86 -7.95
N ASP A 223 -4.49 -15.96 -8.22
CA ASP A 223 -3.13 -16.34 -8.58
C ASP A 223 -2.43 -17.10 -7.43
N LYS A 224 -2.62 -16.68 -6.17
CA LYS A 224 -2.12 -17.41 -4.99
C LYS A 224 -2.75 -18.79 -4.79
N MET A 225 -3.97 -19.03 -5.30
CA MET A 225 -4.58 -20.36 -5.28
C MET A 225 -4.05 -21.27 -6.38
N ASN A 226 -3.69 -20.71 -7.53
CA ASN A 226 -3.37 -21.46 -8.74
C ASN A 226 -1.87 -21.72 -8.91
N TYR A 227 -1.02 -20.97 -8.21
CA TYR A 227 0.43 -21.05 -8.35
C TYR A 227 1.12 -21.13 -6.98
N ASP A 228 2.01 -22.11 -6.81
CA ASP A 228 2.68 -22.39 -5.54
C ASP A 228 3.60 -21.25 -5.06
N SER A 229 4.16 -20.46 -5.98
CA SER A 229 5.00 -19.31 -5.64
C SER A 229 5.20 -18.35 -6.82
N LEU A 230 4.27 -17.40 -7.01
CA LEU A 230 4.55 -16.23 -7.84
C LEU A 230 5.18 -15.12 -7.00
N ASP A 231 6.22 -14.49 -7.53
CA ASP A 231 6.80 -13.31 -6.90
C ASP A 231 5.84 -12.11 -6.97
N SER A 232 6.07 -11.12 -6.11
CA SER A 232 5.19 -9.95 -5.99
C SER A 232 5.09 -9.12 -7.29
N VAL A 233 6.14 -9.03 -8.11
CA VAL A 233 6.09 -8.30 -9.39
C VAL A 233 5.13 -8.99 -10.35
N VAL A 234 5.19 -10.32 -10.44
CA VAL A 234 4.31 -11.09 -11.34
C VAL A 234 2.85 -10.99 -10.91
N LEU A 235 2.60 -11.06 -9.59
CA LEU A 235 1.25 -10.85 -9.03
C LEU A 235 0.71 -9.46 -9.40
N GLU A 236 1.52 -8.40 -9.21
CA GLU A 236 1.17 -7.02 -9.59
C GLU A 236 0.94 -6.86 -11.09
N TYR A 237 1.82 -7.45 -11.91
CA TYR A 237 1.72 -7.43 -13.36
C TYR A 237 0.37 -8.00 -13.83
N ARG A 238 -0.02 -9.16 -13.31
CA ARG A 238 -1.29 -9.80 -13.69
C ARG A 238 -2.49 -9.01 -13.20
N ALA A 239 -2.48 -8.52 -11.96
CA ALA A 239 -3.57 -7.71 -11.41
C ALA A 239 -3.76 -6.38 -12.17
N LYS A 240 -2.67 -5.70 -12.53
CA LYS A 240 -2.72 -4.46 -13.33
C LYS A 240 -3.19 -4.70 -14.77
N LEU A 241 -2.88 -5.84 -15.39
CA LEU A 241 -3.47 -6.21 -16.68
C LEU A 241 -4.99 -6.36 -16.58
N VAL A 242 -5.50 -6.95 -15.49
CA VAL A 242 -6.95 -7.02 -15.23
C VAL A 242 -7.54 -5.61 -15.12
N GLU A 243 -6.86 -4.68 -14.42
CA GLU A 243 -7.32 -3.29 -14.39
C GLU A 243 -7.43 -2.70 -15.80
N LEU A 244 -6.39 -2.81 -16.64
CA LEU A 244 -6.43 -2.29 -18.02
C LEU A 244 -7.55 -2.92 -18.87
N ILE A 245 -7.83 -4.21 -18.69
CA ILE A 245 -8.87 -4.92 -19.44
C ILE A 245 -10.26 -4.35 -19.14
N TYR A 246 -10.54 -4.03 -17.87
CA TYR A 246 -11.88 -3.65 -17.42
C TYR A 246 -12.08 -2.13 -17.24
N TYR A 247 -11.01 -1.33 -17.06
CA TYR A 247 -11.17 0.09 -16.77
C TYR A 247 -11.87 0.82 -17.93
N PRO A 248 -12.87 1.68 -17.65
CA PRO A 248 -13.75 2.23 -18.70
C PRO A 248 -13.10 3.29 -19.59
N ASN A 249 -11.91 3.78 -19.27
CA ASN A 249 -11.19 4.77 -20.05
C ASN A 249 -9.66 4.60 -19.89
N ILE A 250 -8.89 5.39 -20.65
CA ILE A 250 -7.42 5.35 -20.65
C ILE A 250 -6.76 5.90 -19.36
N SER A 251 -7.51 6.48 -18.41
CA SER A 251 -6.90 7.14 -17.24
C SER A 251 -6.04 6.20 -16.41
N LYS A 252 -6.47 4.93 -16.26
CA LYS A 252 -5.71 3.91 -15.53
C LYS A 252 -4.37 3.59 -16.20
N PHE A 253 -4.33 3.58 -17.52
CA PHE A 253 -3.08 3.45 -18.27
C PHE A 253 -2.14 4.62 -18.00
N HIS A 254 -2.65 5.86 -17.96
CA HIS A 254 -1.82 7.03 -17.63
C HIS A 254 -1.27 6.97 -16.20
N GLU A 255 -2.04 6.47 -15.23
CA GLU A 255 -1.54 6.21 -13.88
C GLU A 255 -0.34 5.25 -13.90
N PHE A 256 -0.43 4.12 -14.63
CA PHE A 256 0.69 3.18 -14.76
C PHE A 256 1.88 3.76 -15.51
N LEU A 257 1.65 4.62 -16.50
CA LEU A 257 2.71 5.30 -17.23
C LEU A 257 3.53 6.22 -16.31
N LEU A 258 2.86 6.93 -15.38
CA LEU A 258 3.52 7.78 -14.38
C LEU A 258 4.24 6.98 -13.29
N GLU A 259 3.76 5.78 -12.99
CA GLU A 259 4.29 4.89 -11.96
C GLU A 259 5.48 4.05 -12.43
N ALA A 260 5.58 3.80 -13.73
CA ALA A 260 6.56 2.93 -14.35
C ALA A 260 8.00 3.38 -14.04
N ASP A 261 8.73 2.54 -13.29
CA ASP A 261 10.13 2.78 -12.96
C ASP A 261 10.93 1.47 -13.02
N LYS A 262 11.99 1.47 -13.83
CA LYS A 262 12.91 0.33 -13.99
C LYS A 262 14.06 0.31 -12.98
N SER A 263 14.28 1.40 -12.24
CA SER A 263 15.47 1.61 -11.42
C SER A 263 15.45 0.81 -10.12
N ASN A 264 14.26 0.51 -9.58
CA ASN A 264 14.09 -0.23 -8.34
C ASN A 264 13.21 -1.47 -8.56
N THR A 265 13.84 -2.59 -8.93
CA THR A 265 13.15 -3.87 -9.17
C THR A 265 12.50 -4.47 -7.92
N LYS A 266 12.83 -3.98 -6.72
CA LYS A 266 12.19 -4.41 -5.46
C LYS A 266 10.84 -3.72 -5.22
N ASN A 267 10.53 -2.64 -5.93
CA ASN A 267 9.20 -2.03 -5.91
C ASN A 267 8.32 -2.74 -6.94
N SER A 268 7.60 -3.77 -6.49
CA SER A 268 6.77 -4.61 -7.37
C SER A 268 5.74 -3.82 -8.17
N HIS A 269 5.10 -2.84 -7.53
CA HIS A 269 4.12 -1.97 -8.16
C HIS A 269 4.72 -1.19 -9.35
N SER A 270 5.77 -0.39 -9.11
CA SER A 270 6.39 0.42 -10.17
C SER A 270 7.07 -0.41 -11.25
N TYR A 271 7.69 -1.53 -10.87
CA TYR A 271 8.37 -2.40 -11.83
C TYR A 271 7.38 -3.17 -12.72
N ALA A 272 6.26 -3.64 -12.16
CA ALA A 272 5.18 -4.23 -12.95
C ALA A 272 4.59 -3.24 -13.97
N SER A 273 4.39 -1.98 -13.58
CA SER A 273 3.97 -0.92 -14.51
C SER A 273 4.99 -0.73 -15.62
N PHE A 274 6.29 -0.70 -15.31
CA PHE A 274 7.35 -0.64 -16.33
C PHE A 274 7.28 -1.80 -17.34
N LEU A 275 7.10 -3.04 -16.87
CA LEU A 275 6.97 -4.22 -17.74
C LEU A 275 5.75 -4.11 -18.67
N ILE A 276 4.59 -3.71 -18.14
CA ILE A 276 3.36 -3.52 -18.91
C ILE A 276 3.55 -2.46 -19.99
N ILE A 277 4.04 -1.26 -19.64
CA ILE A 277 4.25 -0.17 -20.59
C ILE A 277 5.28 -0.56 -21.66
N SER A 278 6.34 -1.28 -21.29
CA SER A 278 7.36 -1.75 -22.25
C SER A 278 6.74 -2.72 -23.26
N LYS A 279 5.99 -3.73 -22.81
CA LYS A 279 5.33 -4.71 -23.68
C LYS A 279 4.26 -4.07 -24.57
N LEU A 280 3.46 -3.14 -24.04
CA LEU A 280 2.50 -2.37 -24.83
C LEU A 280 3.23 -1.51 -25.88
N SER A 281 4.35 -0.87 -25.52
CA SER A 281 5.13 -0.02 -26.44
C SER A 281 5.64 -0.82 -27.62
N LYS A 282 6.12 -2.04 -27.36
CA LYS A 282 6.62 -2.94 -28.41
C LYS A 282 5.52 -3.44 -29.32
N ARG A 283 4.39 -3.90 -28.75
CA ARG A 283 3.30 -4.51 -29.49
C ARG A 283 2.44 -3.53 -30.28
N ILE A 284 2.27 -2.30 -29.77
CA ILE A 284 1.38 -1.29 -30.36
C ILE A 284 2.16 -0.26 -31.16
N LEU A 285 3.28 0.23 -30.62
CA LEU A 285 4.04 1.35 -31.18
C LEU A 285 5.38 0.94 -31.82
N HIS A 286 5.75 -0.34 -31.72
CA HIS A 286 7.03 -0.88 -32.20
C HIS A 286 8.24 -0.14 -31.64
N LYS A 287 8.18 0.21 -30.35
CA LYS A 287 9.25 0.90 -29.60
C LYS A 287 9.52 0.21 -28.26
N GLU A 288 10.73 0.34 -27.74
CA GLU A 288 11.10 -0.27 -26.45
C GLU A 288 10.28 0.28 -25.28
N PHE A 289 10.09 1.60 -25.23
CA PHE A 289 9.32 2.27 -24.19
C PHE A 289 8.86 3.65 -24.69
N VAL A 290 7.63 4.07 -24.36
CA VAL A 290 7.09 5.39 -24.75
C VAL A 290 6.48 6.10 -23.55
N GLU A 291 7.17 7.14 -23.05
CA GLU A 291 6.77 7.96 -21.89
C GLU A 291 5.68 8.99 -22.18
N SER A 292 5.49 9.38 -23.45
CA SER A 292 4.59 10.47 -23.80
C SER A 292 3.13 10.03 -23.78
N GLU A 293 2.33 10.53 -22.84
CA GLU A 293 0.87 10.29 -22.76
C GLU A 293 0.16 10.56 -24.09
N ALA A 294 0.53 11.65 -24.78
CA ALA A 294 -0.09 12.05 -26.04
C ALA A 294 0.07 10.99 -27.16
N ALA A 295 1.14 10.20 -27.14
CA ALA A 295 1.38 9.15 -28.12
C ALA A 295 0.38 7.98 -27.97
N TRP A 296 -0.25 7.83 -26.80
CA TRP A 296 -1.12 6.71 -26.45
C TRP A 296 -2.61 6.98 -26.65
N LEU A 297 -3.02 8.26 -26.74
CA LEU A 297 -4.42 8.67 -26.89
C LEU A 297 -5.17 7.92 -28.02
N PRO A 298 -4.58 7.65 -29.20
CA PRO A 298 -5.30 6.93 -30.27
C PRO A 298 -5.51 5.44 -30.03
N TYR A 299 -4.85 4.84 -29.02
CA TYR A 299 -4.69 3.39 -28.88
C TYR A 299 -5.45 2.80 -27.69
N GLU A 300 -6.46 3.49 -27.14
CA GLU A 300 -7.18 3.03 -25.95
C GLU A 300 -7.74 1.59 -26.11
N ASN A 301 -8.32 1.28 -27.27
CA ASN A 301 -8.88 -0.04 -27.54
C ASN A 301 -7.81 -1.11 -27.74
N GLU A 302 -6.72 -0.77 -28.43
CA GLU A 302 -5.56 -1.61 -28.65
C GLU A 302 -4.88 -1.96 -27.33
N ILE A 303 -4.75 -0.98 -26.41
CA ILE A 303 -4.22 -1.22 -25.06
C ILE A 303 -5.04 -2.30 -24.35
N ARG A 304 -6.38 -2.20 -24.34
CA ARG A 304 -7.25 -3.23 -23.72
C ARG A 304 -7.07 -4.60 -24.37
N LYS A 305 -7.02 -4.63 -25.70
CA LYS A 305 -6.86 -5.88 -26.47
C LYS A 305 -5.52 -6.54 -26.14
N VAL A 306 -4.43 -5.79 -26.22
CA VAL A 306 -3.08 -6.31 -25.95
C VAL A 306 -2.93 -6.67 -24.48
N ALA A 307 -3.53 -5.94 -23.54
CA ALA A 307 -3.54 -6.31 -22.13
C ALA A 307 -4.22 -7.68 -21.90
N ARG A 308 -5.31 -7.97 -22.63
CA ARG A 308 -5.96 -9.28 -22.60
C ARG A 308 -5.08 -10.39 -23.20
N ASP A 309 -4.37 -10.10 -24.29
CA ASP A 309 -3.45 -11.06 -24.90
C ASP A 309 -2.26 -11.36 -23.97
N LEU A 310 -1.72 -10.32 -23.32
CA LEU A 310 -0.67 -10.43 -22.30
C LEU A 310 -1.12 -11.21 -21.06
N TYR A 311 -2.37 -11.04 -20.64
CA TYR A 311 -2.91 -11.75 -19.48
C TYR A 311 -3.00 -13.27 -19.69
N LYS A 312 -3.28 -13.69 -20.94
CA LYS A 312 -3.36 -15.10 -21.33
C LYS A 312 -2.00 -15.79 -21.44
N GLU A 313 -0.91 -15.02 -21.44
CA GLU A 313 0.43 -15.59 -21.40
C GLU A 313 0.70 -16.22 -20.03
N HIS A 314 1.56 -17.25 -20.02
CA HIS A 314 1.98 -17.86 -18.76
C HIS A 314 2.65 -16.80 -17.87
N PRO A 315 2.40 -16.79 -16.54
CA PRO A 315 2.97 -15.79 -15.62
C PRO A 315 4.49 -15.62 -15.72
N ASP A 316 5.24 -16.70 -15.99
CA ASP A 316 6.70 -16.68 -16.17
C ASP A 316 7.17 -15.73 -17.28
N LYS A 317 6.31 -15.42 -18.25
CA LYS A 317 6.60 -14.50 -19.34
C LYS A 317 6.52 -13.03 -18.96
N ALA A 318 6.15 -12.70 -17.72
CA ALA A 318 6.01 -11.31 -17.27
C ALA A 318 7.30 -10.50 -17.51
N TYR A 319 8.47 -11.11 -17.29
CA TYR A 319 9.78 -10.47 -17.46
C TYR A 319 10.32 -10.53 -18.90
N GLU A 320 9.71 -11.32 -19.78
CA GLU A 320 10.13 -11.44 -21.19
C GLU A 320 9.71 -10.17 -21.96
N LEU A 321 10.65 -9.27 -22.21
CA LEU A 321 10.38 -8.06 -23.00
C LEU A 321 10.49 -8.28 -24.51
N GLU A 322 10.67 -9.51 -24.98
CA GLU A 322 10.82 -9.85 -26.41
C GLU A 322 9.51 -9.81 -27.19
#